data_AF-J3N4Q3-F1
#
_entry.id   AF-J3N4Q3-F1
#
_cell.length_a   1.000
_cell.length_b   1.000
_cell.length_c   1.000
_cell.angle_alpha   90.00
_cell.angle_beta   90.00
_cell.angle_gamma   90.00
#
_symmetry.space_group_name_H-M   'P 1'
#
loop_
_entity.id
_entity.type
_entity.pdbx_description
1 polymer ?
#
loop_
_entity_poly.entity_id
_entity_poly.type
_entity_poly.pdbx_seq_one_letter_code
_entity_poly.pdbx_strand_id
1 'polypeptide(L)'
;MGLPVGRHIVPDKPLPTNDELLWDNGTPFPEPCIDRLAPHIGKYEALAWLCGGLGFFATLGLAAALNDKASKIPYTPKVYPYDNLREELGDRP
;
A
#
# COMPACT_ATOMS: atom_id res chain seq x y z
N MET A 1 -18.54 -24.04 4.69
CA MET A 1 -18.49 -25.03 3.59
C MET A 1 -17.03 -25.40 3.42
N GLY A 2 -16.61 -26.57 3.94
CA GLY A 2 -15.21 -26.96 4.07
C GLY A 2 -14.56 -27.25 2.72
N LEU A 3 -13.32 -26.78 2.55
CA LEU A 3 -12.44 -27.16 1.46
C LEU A 3 -12.19 -28.69 1.51
N PRO A 4 -11.89 -29.34 0.38
CA PRO A 4 -11.59 -30.77 0.38
C PRO A 4 -10.41 -31.04 1.31
N VAL A 5 -10.69 -31.63 2.46
CA VAL A 5 -9.66 -32.13 3.38
C VAL A 5 -8.86 -33.15 2.60
N GLY A 6 -7.62 -32.79 2.26
CA GLY A 6 -6.67 -33.68 1.62
C GLY A 6 -6.60 -34.98 2.41
N ARG A 7 -6.55 -36.11 1.70
CA ARG A 7 -6.43 -37.44 2.32
C ARG A 7 -5.32 -37.40 3.36
N HIS A 8 -5.59 -37.88 4.57
CA HIS A 8 -4.58 -38.04 5.62
C HIS A 8 -3.53 -39.04 5.12
N ILE A 9 -2.41 -38.54 4.60
CA ILE A 9 -1.27 -39.36 4.20
C ILE A 9 -0.63 -39.85 5.50
N VAL A 10 -0.69 -41.16 5.74
CA VAL A 10 -0.03 -41.77 6.89
C VAL A 10 1.48 -41.71 6.64
N PRO A 11 2.29 -41.12 7.54
CA PRO A 11 3.73 -41.07 7.35
C PRO A 11 4.35 -42.47 7.36
N ASP A 12 5.11 -42.81 6.31
CA ASP A 12 5.88 -44.06 6.24
C ASP A 12 7.17 -44.02 7.08
N LYS A 13 7.55 -42.84 7.56
CA LYS A 13 8.75 -42.56 8.37
C LYS A 13 8.41 -41.65 9.55
N PRO A 14 9.14 -41.71 10.67
CA PRO A 14 9.01 -40.74 11.75
C PRO A 14 9.24 -39.33 11.19
N LEU A 15 8.24 -38.46 11.36
CA LEU A 15 8.36 -37.06 10.95
C LEU A 15 9.39 -36.38 11.86
N PRO A 16 10.37 -35.63 11.31
CA PRO A 16 11.20 -34.73 12.08
C PRO A 16 10.34 -33.82 12.96
N THR A 17 10.81 -33.50 14.17
CA THR A 17 10.08 -32.65 15.14
C THR A 17 9.73 -31.25 14.60
N ASN A 18 10.34 -30.85 13.47
CA ASN A 18 10.15 -29.56 12.81
C ASN A 18 9.32 -29.66 11.51
N ASP A 19 8.66 -30.79 11.21
CA ASP A 19 7.86 -30.94 9.98
C ASP A 19 6.64 -30.01 9.95
N GLU A 20 6.20 -29.50 11.09
CA GLU A 20 5.15 -28.47 11.18
C GLU A 20 5.62 -27.07 10.71
N LEU A 21 6.94 -26.85 10.67
CA LEU A 21 7.57 -25.58 10.29
C LEU A 21 8.02 -25.54 8.82
N LEU A 22 7.80 -26.63 8.08
CA LEU A 22 8.11 -26.75 6.66
C LEU A 22 6.82 -26.98 5.90
N TRP A 23 6.48 -26.08 4.99
CA TRP A 23 5.41 -26.30 4.05
C TRP A 23 5.88 -27.32 3.02
N ASP A 24 5.49 -28.57 3.23
CA ASP A 24 5.63 -29.62 2.23
C ASP A 24 4.56 -29.46 1.13
N ASN A 25 4.96 -28.89 -0.01
CA ASN A 25 4.15 -28.79 -1.22
C ASN A 25 4.50 -29.89 -2.25
N GLY A 26 5.26 -30.91 -1.86
CA GLY A 26 5.73 -31.98 -2.74
C GLY A 26 6.91 -31.60 -3.65
N THR A 27 7.52 -30.43 -3.47
CA THR A 27 8.74 -30.04 -4.18
C THR A 27 10.00 -30.50 -3.43
N PRO A 28 11.16 -30.67 -4.11
CA PRO A 28 12.42 -30.99 -3.45
C PRO A 28 12.95 -29.90 -2.50
N PHE A 29 12.33 -28.72 -2.50
CA PHE A 29 12.73 -27.55 -1.73
C PHE A 29 11.54 -27.01 -0.92
N PRO A 30 11.17 -27.66 0.20
CA PRO A 30 10.08 -27.21 1.04
C PRO A 30 10.40 -25.84 1.64
N GLU A 31 9.43 -24.92 1.58
CA GLU A 31 9.58 -23.57 2.12
C GLU A 31 9.29 -23.58 3.64
N PRO A 32 9.94 -22.71 4.44
CA PRO A 32 9.55 -22.55 5.83
C PRO A 32 8.11 -22.02 5.91
N CYS A 33 7.30 -22.60 6.80
CA CYS A 33 5.96 -22.11 7.11
C CYS A 33 6.02 -20.62 7.50
N ILE A 34 4.96 -19.88 7.15
CA ILE A 34 4.80 -18.42 7.38
C ILE A 34 4.95 -18.01 8.87
N ASP A 35 5.04 -18.97 9.78
CA ASP A 35 5.26 -18.77 11.22
C ASP A 35 6.55 -18.00 11.54
N ARG A 36 7.48 -17.85 10.59
CA ARG A 36 8.51 -16.81 10.67
C ARG A 36 7.97 -15.44 10.23
N LEU A 37 6.92 -14.97 10.90
CA LEU A 37 6.45 -13.60 10.77
C LEU A 37 7.57 -12.65 11.25
N ALA A 38 7.74 -11.53 10.55
CA ALA A 38 8.56 -10.43 11.05
C ALA A 38 8.11 -10.10 12.48
N PRO A 39 9.04 -9.71 13.40
CA PRO A 39 8.69 -9.39 14.77
C PRO A 39 7.47 -8.46 14.78
N HIS A 40 6.44 -8.83 15.52
CA HIS A 40 5.21 -8.06 15.57
C HIS A 40 5.54 -6.63 16.03
N ILE A 41 5.33 -5.67 15.13
CA ILE A 41 5.43 -4.25 15.47
C ILE A 41 4.31 -3.95 16.46
N GLY A 42 4.66 -3.34 17.60
CA GLY A 42 3.67 -3.00 18.62
C GLY A 42 2.61 -2.04 18.07
N LYS A 43 1.36 -2.14 18.54
CA LYS A 43 0.24 -1.27 18.05
C LYS A 43 0.57 0.23 18.08
N TYR A 44 1.31 0.69 19.09
CA TYR A 44 1.71 2.09 19.21
C TYR A 44 2.89 2.45 18.31
N GLU A 45 3.80 1.50 18.06
CA GLU A 45 4.89 1.68 17.12
C GLU A 45 4.35 1.76 15.69
N ALA A 46 3.42 0.88 15.32
CA ALA A 46 2.72 0.92 14.05
C ALA A 46 1.96 2.24 13.87
N LEU A 47 1.27 2.72 14.92
CA LEU A 47 0.60 4.02 14.90
C LEU A 47 1.60 5.17 14.73
N ALA A 48 2.75 5.13 15.41
CA ALA A 48 3.79 6.14 15.28
C ALA A 48 4.35 6.19 13.86
N TRP A 49 4.60 5.03 13.23
CA TRP A 49 5.03 4.96 11.83
C TRP A 49 3.98 5.52 10.88
N LEU A 50 2.70 5.20 11.09
CA LEU A 50 1.61 5.72 10.28
C LEU A 50 1.49 7.25 10.42
N CYS A 51 1.43 7.76 11.65
CA CYS A 51 1.33 9.19 11.93
C CYS A 51 2.58 9.95 11.46
N GLY A 52 3.77 9.38 11.64
CA GLY A 52 5.04 9.96 11.18
C GLY A 52 5.10 10.05 9.65
N GLY A 53 4.75 8.96 8.95
CA GLY A 53 4.71 8.93 7.49
C GLY A 53 3.70 9.93 6.92
N LEU A 54 2.46 9.92 7.43
CA LEU A 54 1.42 10.85 6.97
C LEU A 54 1.75 12.30 7.33
N GLY A 55 2.29 12.55 8.54
CA GLY A 55 2.72 13.87 8.98
C GLY A 55 3.85 14.44 8.12
N PHE A 56 4.81 13.61 7.72
CA PHE A 56 5.87 14.02 6.79
C PHE A 56 5.31 14.49 5.45
N PHE A 57 4.41 13.72 4.82
CA PHE A 57 3.83 14.13 3.54
C PHE A 57 2.93 15.36 3.66
N ALA A 58 2.16 15.49 4.75
CA ALA A 58 1.34 16.66 5.00
C ALA A 58 2.19 17.92 5.16
N THR A 59 3.29 17.85 5.92
CA THR A 59 4.21 18.97 6.12
C THR A 59 4.94 19.35 4.82
N LEU A 60 5.38 18.37 4.03
CA LEU A 60 5.98 18.61 2.71
C LEU A 60 4.99 19.31 1.76
N GLY A 61 3.75 18.84 1.71
CA GLY A 61 2.69 19.44 0.88
C GLY A 61 2.38 20.87 1.29
N LEU A 62 2.27 21.14 2.60
CA LEU A 62 2.06 22.49 3.11
C LEU A 62 3.25 23.42 2.77
N ALA A 63 4.48 22.94 2.96
CA ALA A 63 5.68 23.71 2.62
C ALA A 63 5.72 24.06 1.12
N ALA A 64 5.35 23.11 0.25
CA ALA A 64 5.22 23.37 -1.18
C ALA A 64 4.15 24.43 -1.49
N ALA A 65 2.96 24.32 -0.90
CA ALA A 65 1.87 25.27 -1.11
C ALA A 65 2.21 26.68 -0.61
N LEU A 66 2.87 26.80 0.54
CA LEU A 66 3.34 28.10 1.06
C LEU A 66 4.43 28.73 0.18
N ASN A 67 5.19 27.89 -0.52
CA ASN A 67 6.23 28.32 -1.46
C ASN A 67 5.66 28.60 -2.87
N ASP A 68 4.47 28.09 -3.19
CA ASP A 68 3.79 28.31 -4.47
C ASP A 68 3.14 29.70 -4.51
N LYS A 69 3.92 30.68 -4.97
CA LYS A 69 3.47 32.06 -5.14
C LYS A 69 3.18 32.32 -6.61
N ALA A 70 2.04 32.94 -6.91
CA ALA A 70 1.69 33.41 -8.26
C ALA A 70 2.79 34.27 -8.91
N SER A 71 3.57 35.00 -8.11
CA SER A 71 4.69 35.81 -8.60
C SER A 71 5.85 35.00 -9.20
N LYS A 72 5.93 33.69 -8.95
CA LYS A 72 6.97 32.81 -9.55
C LYS A 72 6.61 32.33 -10.95
N ILE A 73 5.38 32.60 -11.40
CA ILE A 73 4.90 32.21 -12.71
C ILE A 73 5.11 33.42 -13.64
N PRO A 74 5.99 33.35 -14.65
CA PRO A 74 6.35 34.49 -15.49
C PRO A 74 5.31 34.80 -16.58
N TYR A 75 4.14 34.16 -16.54
CA TYR A 75 3.08 34.29 -17.51
C TYR A 75 1.74 34.54 -16.84
N THR A 76 0.88 35.28 -17.53
CA THR A 76 -0.50 35.50 -17.10
C THR A 76 -1.35 34.26 -17.33
N PRO A 77 -2.41 34.02 -16.54
CA PRO A 77 -3.39 32.97 -16.82
C PRO A 77 -3.96 33.12 -18.23
N LYS A 78 -4.27 31.98 -18.86
CA LYS A 78 -4.81 31.96 -20.21
C LYS A 78 -6.21 32.57 -20.23
N VAL A 79 -6.40 33.59 -21.07
CA VAL A 79 -7.69 34.22 -21.33
C VAL A 79 -8.19 33.72 -22.68
N TYR A 80 -9.47 33.34 -22.76
CA TYR A 80 -10.09 32.91 -24.00
C TYR A 80 -11.09 33.95 -24.53
N PRO A 81 -11.28 34.05 -25.86
CA PRO A 81 -12.34 34.86 -26.47
C PRO A 81 -13.74 34.40 -26.03
N TYR A 82 -14.76 35.20 -26.34
CA TYR A 82 -16.18 34.89 -26.07
C TYR A 82 -16.48 34.63 -24.59
N ASP A 83 -16.16 35.63 -23.74
CA ASP A 83 -16.33 35.53 -22.27
C ASP A 83 -15.74 34.23 -21.68
N ASN A 84 -14.46 33.97 -21.96
CA ASN A 84 -13.75 32.74 -21.57
C ASN A 84 -14.43 31.44 -22.01
N LEU A 85 -15.09 31.45 -23.17
CA LEU A 85 -15.78 30.29 -23.75
C LEU A 85 -16.88 29.73 -22.82
N ARG A 86 -17.46 30.54 -21.94
CA ARG A 86 -18.45 30.08 -20.94
C ARG A 86 -19.61 29.32 -21.57
N GLU A 87 -20.17 29.84 -22.66
CA GLU A 87 -21.25 29.18 -23.40
C GLU A 87 -20.79 27.83 -23.99
N GLU A 88 -19.62 27.81 -24.64
CA GLU A 88 -19.02 26.60 -25.22
C GLU A 88 -18.63 25.54 -24.16
N LEU A 89 -18.32 25.99 -22.94
CA LEU A 89 -18.03 25.15 -21.76
C LEU A 89 -19.30 24.70 -21.03
N GLY A 90 -20.49 25.11 -21.48
CA GLY A 90 -21.78 24.64 -20.97
C GLY A 90 -22.37 25.49 -19.84
N ASP A 91 -21.89 26.71 -19.62
CA ASP A 91 -22.45 27.70 -18.68
C ASP A 91 -23.71 28.38 -19.27
N ARG A 92 -24.64 27.54 -19.77
CA ARG A 92 -25.98 27.81 -20.32
C ARG A 92 -26.06 28.77 -21.55
N PRO A 93 -27.04 28.56 -22.45
CA PRO A 93 -27.27 29.40 -23.62
C PRO A 93 -27.88 30.76 -23.27
#